data_AF-A0A847QVB6-F1
#
_entry.id   AF-A0A847QVB6-F1
#
_cell.length_a   1.000
_cell.length_b   1.000
_cell.length_c   1.000
_cell.angle_alpha   90.00
_cell.angle_beta   90.00
_cell.angle_gamma   90.00
#
_symmetry.space_group_name_H-M   'P 1'
#
loop_
_entity.id
_entity.type
_entity.pdbx_description
1 polymer ?
#
loop_
_entity_poly.entity_id
_entity_poly.type
_entity_poly.pdbx_seq_one_letter_code
_entity_poly.pdbx_strand_id
1 'polypeptide(L)'
;MITVILIGHKFQYEIEHLLKAFYPQEEFQFIFTHRVKPSLSLENSKVYIYSVWEGKRFYGEIHVNRKVYQKEYQEDLMDMEEIPRRKKAKRLLKRVLYEAMVLYQKRPLPWGILTGIRPTKIVHELLEHEYSDEKISTILSKQYHIQPDKISLLKQVAKKEKKILDQNKPREISIYIGIPFCPTRCIYCSFTSYPIEKWKDYVDTYIRSLMKEIEAFQYIYKNYPIKSLYIGG
;
A
#
# COMPACT_ATOMS: atom_id res chain seq x y z
N MET A 1 -10.61 -9.08 19.51
CA MET A 1 -9.18 -8.69 19.59
C MET A 1 -8.32 -9.89 19.23
N ILE A 2 -7.54 -9.78 18.15
CA ILE A 2 -6.67 -10.83 17.60
C ILE A 2 -5.22 -10.53 17.97
N THR A 3 -4.48 -11.52 18.46
CA THR A 3 -3.05 -11.36 18.75
C THR A 3 -2.21 -11.69 17.52
N VAL A 4 -1.34 -10.77 17.13
CA VAL A 4 -0.44 -10.91 15.98
C VAL A 4 1.01 -10.87 16.46
N ILE A 5 1.74 -11.96 16.28
CA ILE A 5 3.14 -12.11 16.67
C ILE A 5 4.02 -11.94 15.44
N LEU A 6 4.90 -10.93 15.48
CA LEU A 6 5.88 -10.63 14.44
C LEU A 6 7.26 -11.08 14.90
N ILE A 7 7.86 -12.03 14.18
CA ILE A 7 9.13 -12.65 14.53
C ILE A 7 10.18 -12.30 13.47
N GLY A 8 11.27 -11.64 13.89
CA GLY A 8 12.37 -11.27 13.00
C GLY A 8 12.10 -10.10 12.05
N HIS A 9 10.95 -9.41 12.18
CA HIS A 9 10.65 -8.19 11.41
C HIS A 9 9.73 -7.22 12.17
N LYS A 10 9.66 -5.97 11.68
CA LYS A 10 8.84 -4.88 12.27
C LYS A 10 7.77 -4.31 11.32
N PHE A 11 7.35 -5.08 10.32
CA PHE A 11 6.37 -4.66 9.29
C PHE A 11 4.91 -4.67 9.80
N GLN A 12 4.62 -4.07 10.96
CA GLN A 12 3.29 -4.08 11.55
C GLN A 12 2.24 -3.46 10.64
N TYR A 13 2.49 -2.25 10.15
CA TYR A 13 1.55 -1.51 9.30
C TYR A 13 1.08 -2.36 8.11
N GLU A 14 2.00 -2.98 7.39
CA GLU A 14 1.68 -3.81 6.25
C GLU A 14 0.85 -5.04 6.56
N ILE A 15 1.17 -5.70 7.67
CA ILE A 15 0.49 -6.90 8.13
C ILE A 15 -0.90 -6.52 8.62
N GLU A 16 -1.03 -5.44 9.40
CA GLU A 16 -2.31 -4.93 9.86
C GLU A 16 -3.25 -4.61 8.70
N HIS A 17 -2.77 -3.87 7.70
CA HIS A 17 -3.58 -3.53 6.53
C HIS A 17 -4.06 -4.76 5.75
N LEU A 18 -3.23 -5.80 5.65
CA LEU A 18 -3.65 -7.07 5.05
C LEU A 18 -4.70 -7.77 5.91
N LEU A 19 -4.47 -7.84 7.22
CA LEU A 19 -5.36 -8.51 8.16
C LEU A 19 -6.71 -7.79 8.28
N LYS A 20 -6.75 -6.46 8.21
CA LYS A 20 -8.00 -5.67 8.16
C LYS A 20 -8.89 -6.03 6.98
N ALA A 21 -8.32 -6.47 5.85
CA ALA A 21 -9.12 -6.96 4.72
C ALA A 21 -9.84 -8.29 5.05
N PHE A 22 -9.26 -9.09 5.96
CA PHE A 22 -9.86 -10.33 6.45
C PHE A 22 -10.76 -10.13 7.68
N TYR A 23 -10.38 -9.22 8.58
CA TYR A 23 -11.09 -8.91 9.82
C TYR A 23 -11.28 -7.38 9.95
N PRO A 24 -12.25 -6.79 9.25
CA PRO A 24 -12.42 -5.33 9.22
C PRO A 24 -12.77 -4.74 10.60
N GLN A 25 -13.56 -5.47 11.39
CA GLN A 25 -14.08 -5.04 12.69
C GLN A 25 -13.22 -5.46 13.89
N GLU A 26 -12.18 -6.27 13.68
CA GLU A 26 -11.33 -6.72 14.78
C GLU A 26 -10.22 -5.72 15.06
N GLU A 27 -9.90 -5.56 16.34
CA GLU A 27 -8.67 -4.90 16.78
C GLU A 27 -7.53 -5.92 16.88
N PHE A 28 -6.30 -5.46 16.58
CA PHE A 28 -5.10 -6.29 16.58
C PHE A 28 -4.15 -5.86 17.69
N GLN A 29 -3.71 -6.82 18.50
CA GLN A 29 -2.63 -6.63 19.46
C GLN A 29 -1.34 -7.19 18.85
N PHE A 30 -0.36 -6.32 18.59
CA PHE A 30 0.92 -6.73 18.01
C PHE A 30 1.97 -7.02 19.09
N ILE A 31 2.68 -8.13 18.93
CA ILE A 31 3.81 -8.54 19.78
C ILE A 31 5.01 -8.77 18.87
N PHE A 32 6.15 -8.16 19.20
CA PHE A 32 7.40 -8.31 18.45
C PHE A 32 8.38 -9.17 19.23
N THR A 33 9.01 -10.15 18.56
CA THR A 33 10.04 -11.01 19.16
C THR A 33 11.12 -11.35 18.13
N HIS A 34 12.30 -11.79 18.59
CA HIS A 34 13.45 -12.09 17.72
C HIS A 34 13.83 -13.57 17.67
N ARG A 35 13.40 -14.42 18.62
CA ARG A 35 13.93 -15.79 18.72
C ARG A 35 12.96 -16.88 19.18
N VAL A 36 11.82 -16.55 19.76
CA VAL A 36 10.97 -17.56 20.40
C VAL A 36 9.52 -17.33 20.00
N LYS A 37 8.85 -18.37 19.48
CA LYS A 37 7.37 -18.41 19.51
C LYS A 37 7.01 -18.35 20.99
N PRO A 38 6.42 -17.24 21.48
CA PRO A 38 6.09 -17.16 22.90
C PRO A 38 5.25 -18.37 23.27
N SER A 39 5.57 -19.01 24.40
CA SER A 39 4.74 -20.04 25.02
C SER A 39 3.46 -19.37 25.53
N LEU A 40 2.59 -19.02 24.59
CA LEU A 40 1.26 -18.53 24.88
C LEU A 40 0.45 -19.74 25.30
N SER A 41 -0.19 -19.66 26.46
CA SER A 41 -1.38 -20.47 26.72
C SER A 41 -2.41 -20.09 25.67
N LEU A 42 -2.49 -20.89 24.60
CA LEU A 42 -3.48 -20.72 23.55
C LEU A 42 -4.86 -20.91 24.20
N GLU A 43 -5.49 -19.81 24.58
CA GLU A 43 -6.84 -19.84 25.12
C GLU A 43 -7.77 -20.40 24.05
N ASN A 44 -8.66 -21.31 24.44
CA ASN A 44 -9.71 -21.78 23.54
C ASN A 44 -10.53 -20.56 23.08
N SER A 45 -10.87 -20.52 21.78
CA SER A 45 -11.65 -19.46 21.11
C SER A 45 -10.91 -18.18 20.70
N LYS A 46 -9.61 -18.02 20.99
CA LYS A 46 -8.80 -16.88 20.47
C LYS A 46 -8.10 -17.24 19.17
N VAL A 47 -7.96 -16.23 18.29
CA VAL A 47 -7.20 -16.31 17.04
C VAL A 47 -5.80 -15.76 17.29
N TYR A 48 -4.78 -16.55 16.99
CA TYR A 48 -3.38 -16.11 17.02
C TYR A 48 -2.78 -16.17 15.62
N ILE A 49 -2.07 -15.12 15.25
CA ILE A 49 -1.47 -14.97 13.92
C ILE A 49 0.03 -14.79 14.09
N TYR A 50 0.82 -15.60 13.41
CA TYR A 50 2.28 -15.48 13.39
C TYR A 50 2.74 -15.05 12.00
N SER A 51 3.61 -14.04 11.96
CA SER A 51 4.34 -13.63 10.76
C SER A 51 5.82 -13.68 11.09
N VAL A 52 6.58 -14.48 10.34
CA VAL A 52 7.95 -14.83 10.68
C VAL A 52 8.85 -14.61 9.47
N TRP A 53 9.96 -13.89 9.70
CA TRP A 53 11.07 -13.80 8.78
C TRP A 53 12.36 -14.21 9.51
N GLU A 54 12.92 -15.36 9.13
CA GLU A 54 14.15 -15.90 9.72
C GLU A 54 15.10 -16.39 8.63
N GLY A 55 16.22 -15.68 8.44
CA GLY A 55 17.16 -15.95 7.36
C GLY A 55 16.47 -15.92 6.00
N LYS A 56 16.42 -17.08 5.34
CA LYS A 56 15.79 -17.29 4.01
C LYS A 56 14.32 -17.70 4.09
N ARG A 57 13.79 -17.92 5.30
CA ARG A 57 12.44 -18.48 5.52
C ARG A 57 11.44 -17.37 5.82
N PHE A 58 10.33 -17.39 5.08
CA PHE A 58 9.16 -16.55 5.28
C PHE A 58 7.99 -17.44 5.63
N TYR A 59 7.30 -17.12 6.72
CA TYR A 59 6.32 -18.04 7.26
C TYR A 59 5.13 -17.32 7.89
N GLY A 60 3.94 -17.86 7.66
CA GLY A 60 2.67 -17.35 8.17
C GLY A 60 1.85 -18.47 8.78
N GLU A 61 1.38 -18.30 10.02
CA GLU A 61 0.51 -19.26 10.70
C GLU A 61 -0.73 -18.59 11.27
N ILE A 62 -1.88 -19.24 11.13
CA ILE A 62 -3.13 -18.88 11.79
C ILE A 62 -3.52 -20.03 12.72
N HIS A 63 -3.61 -19.76 14.02
CA HIS A 63 -4.04 -20.70 15.04
C HIS A 63 -5.45 -20.35 15.47
N VAL A 64 -6.40 -21.27 15.25
CA VAL A 64 -7.82 -21.09 15.61
C VAL A 64 -8.38 -22.43 16.06
N ASN A 65 -9.02 -22.48 17.23
CA ASN A 65 -9.72 -23.67 17.74
C ASN A 65 -8.89 -24.97 17.65
N ARG A 66 -7.61 -24.91 18.06
CA ARG A 66 -6.61 -26.00 17.98
C ARG A 66 -6.22 -26.45 16.58
N LYS A 67 -6.71 -25.80 15.53
CA LYS A 67 -6.26 -26.00 14.15
C LYS A 67 -5.21 -24.96 13.79
N VAL A 68 -4.23 -25.39 13.01
CA VAL A 68 -3.16 -24.53 12.50
C VAL A 68 -3.23 -24.53 10.98
N TYR A 69 -3.28 -23.34 10.40
CA TYR A 69 -3.20 -23.10 8.97
C TYR A 69 -1.91 -22.37 8.68
N GLN A 70 -1.02 -22.98 7.89
CA GLN A 70 0.34 -22.48 7.73
C GLN A 70 0.79 -22.47 6.27
N LYS A 71 1.67 -21.51 5.96
CA LYS A 71 2.35 -21.41 4.68
C LYS A 71 3.78 -20.94 4.86
N GLU A 72 4.68 -21.55 4.09
CA GLU A 72 6.10 -21.22 4.05
C GLU A 72 6.51 -20.86 2.63
N TYR A 73 7.46 -19.93 2.52
CA TYR A 73 8.19 -19.65 1.30
C TYR A 73 9.66 -19.41 1.62
N GLN A 74 10.56 -19.96 0.81
CA GLN A 74 12.00 -19.79 0.97
C GLN A 74 12.54 -18.89 -0.15
N GLU A 75 13.30 -17.87 0.24
CA GLU A 75 13.93 -16.94 -0.67
C GLU A 75 15.19 -16.37 -0.03
N ASP A 76 16.31 -16.43 -0.75
CA ASP A 76 17.54 -15.78 -0.32
C ASP A 76 17.50 -14.28 -0.65
N LEU A 77 17.69 -13.45 0.37
CA LEU A 77 17.76 -12.00 0.24
C LEU A 77 19.08 -11.42 0.77
N MET A 78 20.10 -12.25 1.05
CA MET A 78 21.35 -11.81 1.67
C MET A 78 22.13 -10.82 0.79
N ASP A 79 22.18 -11.07 -0.52
CA ASP A 79 22.97 -10.27 -1.48
C ASP A 79 22.23 -9.04 -2.01
N MET A 80 21.05 -8.72 -1.46
CA MET A 80 20.27 -7.57 -1.89
C MET A 80 20.55 -6.33 -1.05
N GLU A 81 20.66 -5.18 -1.71
CA GLU A 81 20.65 -3.88 -1.04
C GLU A 81 19.44 -3.71 -0.12
N GLU A 82 19.60 -2.92 0.95
CA GLU A 82 18.63 -2.86 2.04
C GLU A 82 17.22 -2.47 1.58
N ILE A 83 17.09 -1.46 0.73
CA ILE A 83 15.78 -0.94 0.28
C ILE A 83 15.03 -1.99 -0.57
N PRO A 84 15.61 -2.53 -1.67
CA PRO A 84 15.03 -3.65 -2.42
C PRO A 84 14.73 -4.88 -1.55
N ARG A 85 15.66 -5.23 -0.65
CA ARG A 85 15.50 -6.36 0.29
C ARG A 85 14.25 -6.21 1.14
N ARG A 86 14.07 -5.04 1.78
CA ARG A 86 12.88 -4.76 2.60
C ARG A 86 11.59 -4.78 1.77
N LYS A 87 11.59 -4.24 0.55
CA LYS A 87 10.42 -4.27 -0.36
C LYS A 87 10.03 -5.71 -0.70
N LYS A 88 11.02 -6.57 -1.01
CA LYS A 88 10.79 -7.99 -1.33
C LYS A 88 10.34 -8.79 -0.11
N ALA A 89 11.00 -8.64 1.04
CA ALA A 89 10.61 -9.29 2.30
C ALA A 89 9.17 -8.95 2.71
N LYS A 90 8.80 -7.66 2.68
CA LYS A 90 7.43 -7.18 2.91
C LYS A 90 6.41 -7.89 2.03
N ARG A 91 6.71 -8.07 0.74
CA ARG A 91 5.81 -8.77 -0.19
C ARG A 91 5.67 -10.25 0.16
N LEU A 92 6.77 -10.93 0.47
CA LEU A 92 6.78 -12.35 0.81
C LEU A 92 6.03 -12.64 2.12
N LEU A 93 6.20 -11.79 3.14
CA LEU A 93 5.46 -11.90 4.40
C LEU A 93 3.95 -11.76 4.20
N LYS A 94 3.53 -10.75 3.42
CA LYS A 94 2.13 -10.61 3.05
C LYS A 94 1.61 -11.79 2.26
N ARG A 95 2.43 -12.36 1.37
CA ARG A 95 2.08 -13.55 0.58
C ARG A 95 1.81 -14.76 1.46
N VAL A 96 2.76 -15.17 2.29
CA VAL A 96 2.59 -16.37 3.12
C VAL A 96 1.43 -16.20 4.09
N LEU A 97 1.25 -15.01 4.64
CA LEU A 97 0.13 -14.71 5.53
C LEU A 97 -1.22 -14.72 4.80
N TYR A 98 -1.29 -14.12 3.61
CA TYR A 98 -2.48 -14.15 2.76
C TYR A 98 -2.86 -15.59 2.41
N GLU A 99 -1.91 -16.39 1.94
CA GLU A 99 -2.18 -17.78 1.57
C GLU A 99 -2.66 -18.59 2.78
N ALA A 100 -2.08 -18.40 3.97
CA ALA A 100 -2.53 -19.04 5.21
C ALA A 100 -3.96 -18.60 5.61
N MET A 101 -4.27 -17.30 5.47
CA MET A 101 -5.61 -16.76 5.73
C MET A 101 -6.67 -17.29 4.76
N VAL A 102 -6.33 -17.42 3.47
CA VAL A 102 -7.22 -18.02 2.46
C VAL A 102 -7.43 -19.50 2.74
N LEU A 103 -6.40 -20.23 3.19
CA LEU A 103 -6.56 -21.63 3.61
C LEU A 103 -7.54 -21.78 4.78
N TYR A 104 -7.51 -20.84 5.73
CA TYR A 104 -8.39 -20.81 6.89
C TYR A 104 -9.82 -20.38 6.53
N GLN A 105 -10.00 -19.18 5.96
CA GLN A 105 -11.33 -18.58 5.72
C GLN A 105 -11.99 -19.03 4.41
N LYS A 106 -11.26 -19.72 3.52
CA LYS A 106 -11.70 -20.09 2.16
C LYS A 106 -12.19 -18.90 1.31
N ARG A 107 -11.69 -17.70 1.61
CA ARG A 107 -12.11 -16.45 0.99
C ARG A 107 -10.92 -15.72 0.35
N PRO A 108 -10.66 -15.89 -0.95
CA PRO A 108 -9.64 -15.10 -1.64
C PRO A 108 -10.07 -13.64 -1.77
N LEU A 109 -9.11 -12.71 -1.65
CA LEU A 109 -9.38 -11.28 -1.84
C LEU A 109 -9.22 -10.92 -3.32
N PRO A 110 -10.10 -10.08 -3.90
CA PRO A 110 -9.99 -9.69 -5.31
C PRO A 110 -8.63 -9.08 -5.69
N TRP A 111 -8.05 -8.32 -4.78
CA TRP A 111 -6.78 -7.62 -4.95
C TRP A 111 -5.58 -8.39 -4.34
N GLY A 112 -5.79 -9.63 -3.88
CA GLY A 112 -4.76 -10.44 -3.24
C GLY A 112 -4.10 -9.74 -2.07
N ILE A 113 -2.78 -9.52 -2.16
CA ILE A 113 -1.96 -8.90 -1.09
C ILE A 113 -1.83 -7.38 -1.20
N LEU A 114 -2.51 -6.75 -2.17
CA LEU A 114 -2.49 -5.30 -2.35
C LEU A 114 -3.44 -4.61 -1.36
N THR A 115 -2.93 -3.59 -0.68
CA THR A 115 -3.64 -2.88 0.41
C THR A 115 -3.53 -1.36 0.31
N GLY A 116 -3.06 -0.81 -0.83
CA GLY A 116 -2.79 0.62 -1.00
C GLY A 116 -3.60 1.29 -2.12
N ILE A 117 -3.52 2.63 -2.18
CA ILE A 117 -4.41 3.51 -2.97
C ILE A 117 -4.06 3.67 -4.46
N ARG A 118 -2.95 3.10 -4.97
CA ARG A 118 -2.57 3.19 -6.39
C ARG A 118 -1.96 1.89 -6.92
N PRO A 119 -2.78 0.84 -7.13
CA PRO A 119 -2.30 -0.46 -7.59
C PRO A 119 -1.79 -0.45 -9.04
N THR A 120 -2.17 0.54 -9.86
CA THR A 120 -1.72 0.69 -11.25
C THR A 120 -0.22 0.96 -11.38
N LYS A 121 0.44 1.51 -10.35
CA LYS A 121 1.89 1.77 -10.36
C LYS A 121 2.72 0.52 -10.66
N ILE A 122 2.31 -0.64 -10.15
CA ILE A 122 3.01 -1.91 -10.40
C ILE A 122 2.98 -2.24 -11.90
N VAL A 123 1.85 -1.99 -12.58
CA VAL A 123 1.73 -2.25 -14.01
C VAL A 123 2.56 -1.26 -14.82
N HIS A 124 2.61 0.01 -14.43
CA HIS A 124 3.49 1.00 -15.07
C HIS A 124 4.96 0.59 -14.97
N GLU A 125 5.44 0.24 -13.77
CA GLU A 125 6.81 -0.26 -13.57
C GLU A 125 7.10 -1.47 -14.49
N LEU A 126 6.16 -2.41 -14.62
CA LEU A 126 6.34 -3.58 -15.48
C LEU A 126 6.30 -3.26 -16.99
N LEU A 127 5.49 -2.28 -17.41
CA LEU A 127 5.43 -1.81 -18.80
C LEU A 127 6.71 -1.07 -19.20
N GLU A 128 7.31 -0.32 -18.28
CA GLU A 128 8.61 0.36 -18.47
C GLU A 128 9.76 -0.63 -18.67
N HIS A 129 9.66 -1.84 -18.10
CA HIS A 129 10.58 -2.95 -18.34
C HIS A 129 10.24 -3.76 -19.61
N GLU A 130 9.34 -3.25 -20.45
CA GLU A 130 8.93 -3.85 -21.73
C GLU A 130 8.38 -5.29 -21.60
N TYR A 131 7.84 -5.66 -20.44
CA TYR A 131 7.26 -6.99 -20.26
C TYR A 131 5.98 -7.18 -21.07
N SER A 132 5.83 -8.39 -21.63
CA SER A 132 4.61 -8.76 -22.34
C SER A 132 3.39 -8.78 -21.42
N ASP A 133 2.22 -8.58 -22.01
CA ASP A 133 0.93 -8.62 -21.33
C ASP A 133 0.68 -9.90 -20.53
N GLU A 134 1.18 -11.04 -21.04
CA GLU A 134 1.09 -12.37 -20.42
C GLU A 134 2.03 -12.47 -19.23
N LYS A 135 3.25 -11.94 -19.36
CA LYS A 135 4.23 -11.89 -18.27
C LYS A 135 3.73 -11.01 -17.13
N ILE A 136 3.13 -9.85 -17.45
CA ILE A 136 2.50 -8.95 -16.48
C ILE A 136 1.38 -9.68 -15.73
N SER A 137 0.45 -10.33 -16.45
CA SER A 137 -0.63 -11.11 -15.82
C SER A 137 -0.08 -12.21 -14.91
N THR A 138 0.97 -12.90 -15.36
CA THR A 138 1.63 -13.96 -14.57
C THR A 138 2.25 -13.41 -13.28
N ILE A 139 2.93 -12.25 -13.35
CA ILE A 139 3.52 -11.60 -12.16
C ILE A 139 2.42 -11.18 -11.18
N LEU A 140 1.38 -10.49 -11.66
CA LEU A 140 0.27 -10.02 -10.83
C LEU A 140 -0.50 -11.18 -10.17
N SER A 141 -0.72 -12.26 -10.90
CA SER A 141 -1.39 -13.45 -10.37
C SER A 141 -0.49 -14.21 -9.38
N LYS A 142 0.74 -14.57 -9.76
CA LYS A 142 1.59 -15.44 -8.94
C LYS A 142 2.25 -14.75 -7.75
N GLN A 143 2.67 -13.48 -7.91
CA GLN A 143 3.38 -12.77 -6.84
C GLN A 143 2.46 -11.98 -5.92
N TYR A 144 1.31 -11.53 -6.45
CA TYR A 144 0.39 -10.65 -5.72
C TYR A 144 -0.98 -11.28 -5.45
N HIS A 145 -1.28 -12.46 -6.01
CA HIS A 145 -2.56 -13.17 -5.86
C HIS A 145 -3.79 -12.36 -6.29
N ILE A 146 -3.63 -11.48 -7.28
CA ILE A 146 -4.72 -10.65 -7.80
C ILE A 146 -5.61 -11.52 -8.70
N GLN A 147 -6.93 -11.41 -8.55
CA GLN A 147 -7.89 -12.15 -9.36
C GLN A 147 -7.82 -11.74 -10.85
N PRO A 148 -8.15 -12.65 -11.80
CA PRO A 148 -8.05 -12.36 -13.24
C PRO A 148 -8.83 -11.13 -13.72
N ASP A 149 -10.03 -10.90 -13.18
CA ASP A 149 -10.86 -9.74 -13.51
C ASP A 149 -10.18 -8.42 -13.09
N LYS A 150 -9.55 -8.39 -11.90
CA LYS A 150 -8.80 -7.24 -11.40
C LYS A 150 -7.48 -7.04 -12.15
N ILE A 151 -6.83 -8.11 -12.59
CA ILE A 151 -5.65 -8.03 -13.47
C ILE A 151 -6.02 -7.36 -14.79
N SER A 152 -7.13 -7.79 -15.41
CA SER A 152 -7.62 -7.20 -16.66
C SER A 152 -7.90 -5.70 -16.47
N LEU A 153 -8.63 -5.33 -15.42
CA LEU A 153 -8.92 -3.94 -15.07
C LEU A 153 -7.64 -3.11 -14.87
N LEU A 154 -6.68 -3.62 -14.09
CA LEU A 154 -5.41 -2.94 -13.83
C LEU A 154 -4.65 -2.64 -15.10
N LYS A 155 -4.53 -3.64 -15.99
CA LYS A 155 -3.85 -3.48 -17.27
C LYS A 155 -4.57 -2.47 -18.15
N GLN A 156 -5.90 -2.51 -18.22
CA GLN A 156 -6.70 -1.57 -19.00
C GLN A 156 -6.49 -0.13 -18.53
N VAL A 157 -6.57 0.11 -17.21
CA VAL A 157 -6.38 1.45 -16.63
C VAL A 157 -4.95 1.92 -16.85
N ALA A 158 -3.95 1.10 -16.54
CA ALA A 158 -2.54 1.48 -16.71
C ALA A 158 -2.18 1.80 -18.17
N LYS A 159 -2.70 1.04 -19.14
CA LYS A 159 -2.48 1.33 -20.57
C LYS A 159 -3.14 2.64 -21.02
N LYS A 160 -4.34 2.94 -20.53
CA LYS A 160 -5.02 4.21 -20.79
C LYS A 160 -4.25 5.38 -20.17
N GLU A 161 -3.82 5.24 -18.92
CA GLU A 161 -2.97 6.21 -18.23
C GLU A 161 -1.66 6.42 -19.00
N LYS A 162 -0.98 5.34 -19.41
CA LYS A 162 0.26 5.41 -20.19
C LYS A 162 0.07 6.16 -21.50
N LYS A 163 -1.02 5.91 -22.24
CA LYS A 163 -1.33 6.66 -23.47
C LYS A 163 -1.46 8.16 -23.24
N ILE A 164 -1.94 8.60 -22.07
CA ILE A 164 -2.04 10.03 -21.71
C ILE A 164 -0.66 10.57 -21.31
N LEU A 165 0.10 9.80 -20.52
CA LEU A 165 1.44 10.18 -20.07
C LEU A 165 2.45 10.26 -21.23
N ASP A 166 2.34 9.36 -22.21
CA ASP A 166 3.20 9.35 -23.41
C ASP A 166 2.96 10.58 -24.31
N GLN A 167 1.87 11.33 -24.09
CA GLN A 167 1.64 12.63 -24.75
C GLN A 167 2.32 13.80 -24.03
N ASN A 168 3.02 13.57 -22.91
CA ASN A 168 3.81 14.60 -22.25
C ASN A 168 5.00 14.96 -23.14
N LYS A 169 5.22 16.25 -23.36
CA LYS A 169 6.42 16.73 -24.04
C LYS A 169 7.53 16.98 -23.03
N PRO A 170 8.80 16.87 -23.44
CA PRO A 170 9.92 17.27 -22.58
C PRO A 170 9.72 18.70 -22.07
N ARG A 171 10.04 18.93 -20.80
CA ARG A 171 9.94 20.24 -20.13
C ARG A 171 8.51 20.79 -19.97
N GLU A 172 7.47 20.02 -20.27
CA GLU A 172 6.12 20.36 -19.78
C GLU A 172 6.04 20.14 -18.27
N ILE A 173 5.37 21.06 -17.58
CA ILE A 173 5.12 20.97 -16.14
C ILE A 173 3.62 20.90 -15.86
N SER A 174 3.28 20.32 -14.72
CA SER A 174 1.92 20.33 -14.18
C SER A 174 1.95 21.01 -12.81
N ILE A 175 1.00 21.91 -12.57
CA ILE A 175 0.93 22.70 -11.34
C ILE A 175 -0.23 22.18 -10.50
N TYR A 176 0.06 21.92 -9.22
CA TYR A 176 -0.94 21.60 -8.20
C TYR A 176 -0.96 22.71 -7.15
N ILE A 177 -2.14 23.28 -6.90
CA ILE A 177 -2.37 24.28 -5.85
C ILE A 177 -3.27 23.64 -4.79
N GLY A 178 -2.69 23.41 -3.61
CA GLY A 178 -3.36 22.77 -2.48
C GLY A 178 -4.21 23.74 -1.67
N ILE A 179 -5.54 23.75 -1.82
CA ILE A 179 -6.44 24.63 -1.04
C ILE A 179 -6.93 23.88 0.21
N PRO A 180 -6.47 24.23 1.42
CA PRO A 180 -6.70 23.39 2.58
C PRO A 180 -7.98 23.73 3.34
N PHE A 181 -8.83 24.61 2.82
CA PHE A 181 -10.06 25.06 3.49
C PHE A 181 -11.25 24.22 3.04
N CYS A 182 -12.03 23.75 4.00
CA CYS A 182 -13.26 23.00 3.73
C CYS A 182 -14.44 23.63 4.46
N PRO A 183 -15.68 23.53 3.94
CA PRO A 183 -16.87 23.92 4.69
C PRO A 183 -16.94 23.22 6.06
N THR A 184 -16.67 21.91 6.07
CA THR A 184 -16.59 21.06 7.26
C THR A 184 -15.52 19.98 7.08
N ARG A 185 -15.00 19.42 8.18
CA ARG A 185 -14.09 18.26 8.12
C ARG A 185 -14.88 16.96 8.23
N CYS A 186 -14.82 16.12 7.19
CA CYS A 186 -15.44 14.79 7.22
C CYS A 186 -14.70 13.88 8.22
N ILE A 187 -15.44 12.99 8.89
CA ILE A 187 -14.88 12.05 9.89
C ILE A 187 -13.82 11.11 9.32
N TYR A 188 -13.91 10.79 8.02
CA TYR A 188 -12.99 9.91 7.30
C TYR A 188 -11.89 10.68 6.55
N CYS A 189 -11.84 12.01 6.63
CA CYS A 189 -10.89 12.80 5.85
C CYS A 189 -9.46 12.68 6.41
N SER A 190 -8.57 12.12 5.60
CA SER A 190 -7.13 12.03 5.86
C SER A 190 -6.31 13.14 5.21
N PHE A 191 -6.94 14.07 4.49
CA PHE A 191 -6.29 15.23 3.88
C PHE A 191 -6.20 16.40 4.86
N THR A 192 -5.28 17.33 4.59
CA THR A 192 -5.16 18.58 5.35
C THR A 192 -6.40 19.42 5.11
N SER A 193 -7.28 19.47 6.11
CA SER A 193 -8.58 20.13 6.02
C SER A 193 -8.79 21.05 7.23
N TYR A 194 -8.94 22.35 6.94
CA TYR A 194 -9.21 23.41 7.90
C TYR A 194 -10.65 23.89 7.72
N PRO A 195 -11.56 23.58 8.66
CA PRO A 195 -12.94 24.04 8.61
C PRO A 195 -13.03 25.56 8.55
N ILE A 196 -13.69 26.10 7.53
CA ILE A 196 -13.69 27.54 7.23
C ILE A 196 -14.26 28.38 8.38
N GLU A 197 -15.24 27.85 9.12
CA GLU A 197 -15.81 28.52 10.29
C GLU A 197 -14.76 28.90 11.34
N LYS A 198 -13.72 28.07 11.52
CA LYS A 198 -12.64 28.29 12.48
C LYS A 198 -11.44 29.04 11.89
N TRP A 199 -11.28 29.02 10.56
CA TRP A 199 -10.06 29.48 9.89
C TRP A 199 -10.30 30.60 8.87
N LYS A 200 -11.51 31.18 8.82
CA LYS A 200 -11.91 32.23 7.87
C LYS A 200 -10.93 33.41 7.86
N ASP A 201 -10.42 33.81 9.02
CA ASP A 201 -9.54 35.00 9.15
C ASP A 201 -8.14 34.75 8.55
N TYR A 202 -7.79 33.48 8.31
CA TYR A 202 -6.55 33.09 7.63
C TYR A 202 -6.70 32.95 6.12
N VAL A 203 -7.92 32.96 5.57
CA VAL A 203 -8.15 32.77 4.12
C VAL A 203 -7.44 33.85 3.31
N ASP A 204 -7.66 35.12 3.63
CA ASP A 204 -7.03 36.24 2.91
C ASP A 204 -5.50 36.23 3.06
N THR A 205 -5.01 35.82 4.22
CA THR A 205 -3.57 35.70 4.47
C THR A 205 -2.96 34.54 3.69
N TYR A 206 -3.67 33.41 3.58
CA TYR A 206 -3.28 32.27 2.78
C TYR A 206 -3.25 32.65 1.29
N ILE A 207 -4.29 33.29 0.76
CA ILE A 207 -4.34 33.70 -0.65
C ILE A 207 -3.22 34.68 -0.99
N ARG A 208 -2.97 35.69 -0.13
CA ARG A 208 -1.84 36.62 -0.32
C ARG A 208 -0.49 35.91 -0.28
N SER A 209 -0.33 34.93 0.59
CA SER A 209 0.90 34.13 0.67
C SER A 209 1.09 33.25 -0.57
N LEU A 210 0.02 32.60 -1.04
CA LEU A 210 0.01 31.81 -2.26
C LEU A 210 0.38 32.65 -3.49
N MET A 211 -0.15 33.88 -3.60
CA MET A 211 0.24 34.80 -4.68
C MET A 211 1.74 35.12 -4.64
N LYS A 212 2.29 35.41 -3.46
CA LYS A 212 3.74 35.64 -3.29
C LYS A 212 4.56 34.41 -3.68
N GLU A 213 4.10 33.21 -3.33
CA GLU A 213 4.74 31.96 -3.73
C GLU A 213 4.73 31.79 -5.26
N ILE A 214 3.58 32.00 -5.91
CA ILE A 214 3.47 31.96 -7.37
C ILE A 214 4.40 33.00 -8.02
N GLU A 215 4.50 34.21 -7.50
CA GLU A 215 5.44 35.22 -8.01
C GLU A 215 6.90 34.77 -7.85
N ALA A 216 7.26 34.17 -6.70
CA ALA A 216 8.61 33.68 -6.44
C ALA A 216 9.02 32.55 -7.41
N PHE A 217 8.07 31.70 -7.81
CA PHE A 217 8.30 30.61 -8.77
C PHE A 217 8.18 31.03 -10.25
N GLN A 218 8.13 32.33 -10.56
CA GLN A 218 7.99 32.81 -11.94
C GLN A 218 9.02 32.29 -12.93
N TYR A 219 10.25 32.07 -12.48
CA TYR A 219 11.31 31.53 -13.31
C TYR A 219 11.02 30.10 -13.77
N ILE A 220 10.16 29.34 -13.08
CA ILE A 220 9.78 28.00 -13.50
C ILE A 220 8.74 28.10 -14.62
N TYR A 221 7.54 28.64 -14.36
CA TYR A 221 6.48 28.63 -15.38
C TYR A 221 6.72 29.57 -16.57
N LYS A 222 7.67 30.50 -16.50
CA LYS A 222 8.13 31.27 -17.68
C LYS A 222 9.03 30.46 -18.61
N ASN A 223 9.75 29.46 -18.09
CA ASN A 223 10.72 28.66 -18.85
C ASN A 223 10.18 27.26 -19.25
N TYR A 224 9.07 26.83 -18.66
CA TYR A 224 8.50 25.50 -18.84
C TYR A 224 7.00 25.63 -19.18
N PRO A 225 6.54 25.10 -20.33
CA PRO A 225 5.13 25.13 -20.69
C PRO A 225 4.26 24.42 -19.65
N ILE A 226 3.18 25.07 -19.22
CA ILE A 226 2.21 24.46 -18.29
C ILE A 226 1.26 23.58 -19.10
N LYS A 227 1.30 22.27 -18.86
CA LYS A 227 0.39 21.29 -19.45
C LYS A 227 -0.94 21.21 -18.70
N SER A 228 -0.90 21.26 -17.38
CA SER A 228 -2.09 21.14 -16.54
C SER A 228 -1.98 21.96 -15.26
N LEU A 229 -3.13 22.42 -14.78
CA LEU A 229 -3.30 23.11 -13.50
C LEU A 229 -4.43 22.40 -12.74
N TYR A 230 -4.13 21.93 -11.55
CA TYR A 230 -5.10 21.41 -10.60
C TYR A 230 -5.15 22.31 -9.36
N ILE A 231 -6.35 22.69 -8.95
CA ILE A 231 -6.58 23.47 -7.75
C ILE A 231 -7.56 22.68 -6.88
N GLY A 232 -7.16 22.33 -5.67
CA GLY A 232 -8.02 21.60 -4.73
C GLY A 232 -7.26 21.12 -3.52
N GLY A 233 -7.96 20.55 -2.55
CA GLY A 233 -7.40 20.04 -1.29
C GLY A 233 -8.49 19.50 -0.38
#